data_AF-A0A923XZW3-F1
#
_entry.id   AF-A0A923XZW3-F1
#
_cell.length_a   1.000
_cell.length_b   1.000
_cell.length_c   1.000
_cell.angle_alpha   90.00
_cell.angle_beta   90.00
_cell.angle_gamma   90.00
#
_symmetry.space_group_name_H-M   'P 1'
#
loop_
_entity.id
_entity.type
_entity.pdbx_description
1 polymer ?
#
loop_
_entity_poly.entity_id
_entity_poly.type
_entity_poly.pdbx_seq_one_letter_code
_entity_poly.pdbx_strand_id
1 'polypeptide(L)' 'EINIEIVAGREASVSFDMQSFASLLHGDRVSVRRSAHQVRFLHPRGWSYYATLRRKLHWNAGVN' A
#
# COMPACT_ATOMS: atom_id res chain seq x y z
N GLU A 1 -3.07 -11.72 -10.47
CA GLU A 1 -3.78 -11.91 -9.19
C GLU A 1 -2.78 -12.47 -8.18
N ILE A 2 -2.87 -12.09 -6.91
CA ILE A 2 -2.04 -12.61 -5.83
C ILE A 2 -2.96 -13.27 -4.82
N ASN A 3 -2.58 -14.44 -4.33
CA ASN A 3 -3.34 -15.19 -3.34
C ASN A 3 -2.44 -15.52 -2.15
N ILE A 4 -2.94 -15.25 -0.95
CA ILE A 4 -2.24 -15.48 0.32
C ILE A 4 -3.16 -16.36 1.17
N GLU A 5 -2.65 -17.49 1.64
CA GLU A 5 -3.39 -18.41 2.52
C GLU A 5 -2.80 -18.38 3.93
N ILE A 6 -3.67 -18.33 4.93
CA ILE A 6 -3.25 -18.35 6.33
C ILE A 6 -3.12 -19.81 6.75
N VAL A 7 -1.90 -20.34 6.63
CA VAL A 7 -1.57 -21.73 6.98
C VAL A 7 -1.18 -21.93 8.45
N ALA A 8 -0.90 -20.83 9.17
CA ALA A 8 -0.65 -20.79 10.61
C ALA A 8 -0.57 -19.33 11.08
N GLY A 9 -0.76 -19.10 12.38
CA GLY A 9 -0.59 -17.78 13.01
C GLY A 9 -1.64 -17.51 14.08
N ARG A 10 -1.27 -16.71 15.08
CA ARG A 10 -2.19 -16.23 16.13
C ARG A 10 -2.50 -14.77 15.88
N GLU A 11 -3.78 -14.41 15.97
CA GLU A 11 -4.25 -13.01 15.84
C GLU A 11 -3.83 -12.36 14.49
N ALA A 12 -3.83 -13.16 13.42
CA ALA A 12 -3.57 -12.66 12.08
C ALA A 12 -4.63 -11.63 11.67
N SER A 13 -4.22 -10.59 10.96
CA SER A 13 -5.12 -9.57 10.44
C SER A 13 -4.61 -9.01 9.11
N VAL A 14 -5.52 -8.45 8.33
CA VAL A 14 -5.20 -7.67 7.14
C VAL A 14 -5.60 -6.22 7.37
N SER A 15 -4.72 -5.29 7.00
CA SER A 15 -5.00 -3.86 7.00
C SER A 15 -5.09 -3.34 5.56
N PHE A 16 -6.10 -2.51 5.31
CA PHE A 16 -6.30 -1.80 4.05
C PHE A 16 -6.07 -0.31 4.30
N ASP A 17 -4.94 0.21 3.83
CA ASP A 17 -4.50 1.61 3.96
C ASP A 17 -4.58 2.17 5.41
N MET A 18 -4.47 1.33 6.43
CA MET A 18 -4.60 1.69 7.85
C MET A 18 -5.96 2.28 8.25
N GLN A 19 -6.99 2.17 7.40
CA GLN A 19 -8.34 2.68 7.67
C GLN A 19 -9.35 1.56 7.94
N SER A 20 -9.10 0.37 7.39
CA SER A 20 -9.97 -0.78 7.58
C SER A 20 -9.13 -2.01 7.90
N PHE A 21 -9.66 -2.86 8.76
CA PHE A 21 -9.00 -4.05 9.26
C PHE A 21 -9.98 -5.22 9.24
N ALA A 22 -9.46 -6.42 9.00
CA ALA A 22 -10.20 -7.66 9.20
C ALA A 22 -9.30 -8.67 9.92
N SER A 23 -9.85 -9.32 10.95
CA SER A 23 -9.22 -10.47 11.58
C SER A 23 -9.24 -11.65 10.61
N LEU A 24 -8.17 -12.43 10.60
CA LEU A 24 -8.02 -13.61 9.77
C LEU A 24 -7.90 -14.86 10.64
N LEU A 25 -8.53 -15.94 10.19
CA LEU A 25 -8.47 -17.26 10.79
C LEU A 25 -7.58 -18.19 9.96
N HIS A 26 -7.16 -19.30 10.57
CA HIS A 26 -6.47 -20.37 9.85
C HIS A 26 -7.37 -20.93 8.74
N GLY A 27 -6.81 -21.07 7.53
CA GLY A 27 -7.52 -21.47 6.32
C GLY A 27 -8.13 -20.32 5.52
N ASP A 28 -8.17 -19.09 6.05
CA ASP A 28 -8.61 -17.94 5.26
C ASP A 28 -7.66 -17.66 4.10
N ARG A 29 -8.23 -17.14 3.00
CA ARG A 29 -7.50 -16.75 1.81
C ARG A 29 -7.76 -15.29 1.47
N VAL A 30 -6.68 -14.51 1.37
CA VAL A 30 -6.70 -13.13 0.89
C VAL A 30 -6.35 -13.13 -0.59
N SER A 31 -7.31 -12.72 -1.43
CA SER A 31 -7.13 -12.58 -2.87
C SER A 31 -7.00 -11.11 -3.25
N VAL A 32 -5.86 -10.74 -3.84
CA VAL A 32 -5.55 -9.39 -4.28
C VAL A 32 -5.59 -9.32 -5.80
N ARG A 33 -6.41 -8.41 -6.31
CA ARG A 33 -6.55 -8.10 -7.74
C ARG A 33 -6.58 -6.60 -7.95
N ARG A 34 -6.24 -6.18 -9.17
CA ARG A 34 -6.44 -4.79 -9.59
C ARG A 34 -7.94 -4.46 -9.52
N SER A 35 -8.28 -3.34 -8.89
CA SER A 35 -9.66 -2.85 -8.86
C SER A 35 -10.10 -2.41 -10.26
N ALA A 36 -11.40 -2.59 -10.56
CA ALA A 36 -12.02 -2.02 -11.75
C ALA A 36 -12.16 -0.49 -11.62
N HIS A 37 -12.30 0.01 -10.38
CA HIS A 37 -12.36 1.43 -10.07
C HIS A 37 -10.97 1.96 -9.76
N GLN A 38 -10.63 3.11 -10.35
CA GLN A 38 -9.34 3.77 -10.18
C GLN A 38 -9.55 5.17 -9.64
N VAL A 39 -8.69 5.56 -8.69
CA VAL A 39 -8.68 6.93 -8.20
C VAL A 39 -7.94 7.83 -9.20
N ARG A 40 -8.48 9.02 -9.45
CA ARG A 40 -7.82 10.05 -10.26
C ARG A 40 -7.27 11.11 -9.33
N PHE A 41 -5.94 11.19 -9.26
CA PHE A 41 -5.28 12.26 -8.53
C PHE A 41 -5.16 13.52 -9.39
N LEU A 42 -5.38 14.67 -8.78
CA LEU A 42 -5.13 15.97 -9.40
C LEU A 42 -3.71 16.41 -9.09
N HIS A 43 -2.98 16.83 -10.11
CA HIS A 43 -1.63 17.35 -9.98
C HIS A 43 -1.62 18.85 -10.32
N PRO A 44 -1.09 19.71 -9.45
CA PRO A 44 -0.96 21.13 -9.75
C PRO A 44 0.01 21.35 -10.93
N ARG A 45 -0.10 22.50 -11.60
CA ARG A 45 0.83 22.89 -12.67
C ARG A 45 2.26 22.86 -12.14
N GLY A 46 3.18 22.25 -12.90
CA GLY A 46 4.58 22.10 -12.50
C GLY A 46 4.85 20.97 -11.50
N TRP A 47 3.85 20.15 -11.15
CA TRP A 47 4.08 18.98 -10.30
C TRP A 47 5.04 17.97 -10.94
N SER A 48 5.91 17.38 -10.13
CA SER A 48 6.84 16.32 -10.53
C SER A 48 6.86 15.22 -9.48
N TYR A 49 6.63 13.98 -9.94
CA TYR A 49 6.73 12.78 -9.12
C TYR A 49 8.10 12.67 -8.43
N TYR A 50 9.18 12.80 -9.21
CA TYR A 50 10.54 12.69 -8.68
C TYR A 50 10.94 13.85 -7.77
N ALA A 51 10.42 15.07 -7.99
CA ALA A 51 10.64 16.17 -7.05
C ALA A 51 9.97 15.87 -5.69
N THR A 52 8.76 15.30 -5.72
CA THR A 52 8.05 14.88 -4.51
C THR A 52 8.82 13.79 -3.77
N LEU A 53 9.31 12.76 -4.46
CA LEU A 53 10.10 11.69 -3.87
C LEU A 53 11.42 12.19 -3.28
N ARG A 54 12.19 13.00 -4.02
CA ARG A 54 13.46 13.57 -3.51
C ARG A 54 13.27 14.32 -2.20
N ARG A 55 12.19 15.11 -2.09
CA ARG A 55 11.87 15.84 -0.85
C ARG A 55 11.46 14.89 0.27
N LYS A 56 10.58 13.92 0.00
CA LYS A 56 10.05 13.01 1.03
C LYS A 56 11.08 12.02 1.55
N LEU A 57 11.99 11.56 0.69
CA LEU A 57 12.93 10.49 0.99
C LEU A 57 14.37 11.00 1.12
N HIS A 58 14.58 12.32 1.04
CA HIS A 58 15.88 12.96 1.19
C HIS A 58 16.97 12.44 0.25
N TRP A 59 16.60 11.90 -0.93
CA TRP A 59 17.49 11.18 -1.84
C TRP A 59 18.69 11.96 -2.41
N ASN A 60 18.73 13.28 -2.23
CA ASN A 60 19.90 14.10 -2.61
C ASN A 60 20.22 15.16 -1.54
N ALA A 61 19.77 14.96 -0.30
CA ALA A 61 20.11 15.85 0.82
C ALA A 61 21.49 15.46 1.39
N GLY A 62 22.48 15.25 0.51
CA GLY A 62 23.85 14.95 0.90
C GLY A 62 24.24 15.86 2.05
N VAL A 63 24.61 15.23 3.17
CA VAL A 63 25.20 15.85 4.34
C VAL A 63 26.27 16.85 3.87
N ASN A 64 25.99 18.12 4.09
CA ASN A 64 27.02 19.13 4.36
C ASN A 64 27.14 19.23 5.87
#